data_AF-A0A7C6S9V3-F1
#
_entry.id   AF-A0A7C6S9V3-F1
#
_cell.length_a   1.000
_cell.length_b   1.000
_cell.length_c   1.000
_cell.angle_alpha   90.00
_cell.angle_beta   90.00
_cell.angle_gamma   90.00
#
_symmetry.space_group_name_H-M   'P 1'
#
loop_
_entity.id
_entity.type
_entity.pdbx_description
1 polymer ?
#
loop_
_entity_poly.entity_id
_entity_poly.type
_entity_poly.pdbx_seq_one_letter_code
_entity_poly.pdbx_strand_id
1 'polypeptide(L)'
;MLSGNKGEWSEIYVLLRLLADGKIYAADSELKKMEDIYFPIIKIIREEIKGEIKEYHTGETITIYVNGVKVKELSATEFESESEFLLSEITNEQSRGAFSVENTQSFMDKILCYKLSAPSTDKRDITIGILDINTGYSPTVGFSIKSELGSPPTLLNAGRTTNFVYKIIHNYPNLLGETNEINRMFGDRQRTDVRGRIDKIIEKNGQLKYCGMDNKIFSDNLLLIDSKMDKIIAETLLYFYKDGISSCHEMVEKLERENPMNYGNVNAYRYKFKKFLTAVALGMKPATVWDGVDEATGGYIVVTEEGNVLAYHIYNRNYFEEYLLNNTKYETASTSRHGFGEVYRKNGEDFIKLNLQVRFK
;
A
#
# COMPACT_ATOMS: atom_id res chain seq x y z
N MET A 1 17.22 9.24 20.55
CA MET A 1 16.52 10.15 19.64
C MET A 1 15.85 9.31 18.58
N LEU A 2 14.54 9.48 18.38
CA LEU A 2 13.79 8.76 17.37
C LEU A 2 14.18 9.28 15.99
N SER A 3 14.39 8.37 15.05
CA SER A 3 14.65 8.68 13.65
C SER A 3 13.71 7.85 12.79
N GLY A 4 13.13 8.49 11.78
CA GLY A 4 12.18 7.86 10.88
C GLY A 4 12.16 8.56 9.54
N ASN A 5 11.63 7.87 8.52
CA ASN A 5 11.38 8.46 7.22
C ASN A 5 10.10 9.32 7.24
N LYS A 6 9.85 10.07 6.16
CA LYS A 6 8.66 10.95 6.06
C LYS A 6 7.34 10.21 6.29
N GLY A 7 7.22 8.95 5.87
CA GLY A 7 6.04 8.13 6.10
C GLY A 7 5.81 7.81 7.57
N GLU A 8 6.87 7.41 8.29
CA GLU A 8 6.79 7.13 9.74
C GLU A 8 6.47 8.38 10.55
N TRP A 9 7.06 9.53 10.19
CA TRP A 9 6.69 10.82 10.80
C TRP A 9 5.27 11.25 10.45
N SER A 10 4.75 10.86 9.28
CA SER A 10 3.37 11.16 8.89
C SER A 10 2.33 10.43 9.76
N GLU A 11 2.66 9.27 10.32
CA GLU A 11 1.77 8.60 11.29
C GLU A 11 1.61 9.41 12.59
N ILE A 12 2.71 10.02 13.06
CA ILE A 12 2.67 10.94 14.20
C ILE A 12 1.95 12.23 13.84
N TYR A 13 2.19 12.78 12.65
CA TYR A 13 1.45 13.93 12.16
C TYR A 13 -0.06 13.69 12.17
N VAL A 14 -0.52 12.54 11.66
CA VAL A 14 -1.93 12.15 11.69
C VAL A 14 -2.46 12.05 13.12
N LEU A 15 -1.71 11.42 14.04
CA LEU A 15 -2.09 11.36 15.45
C LEU A 15 -2.34 12.76 16.03
N LEU A 16 -1.40 13.69 15.85
CA LEU A 16 -1.49 15.04 16.39
C LEU A 16 -2.63 15.83 15.74
N ARG A 17 -2.73 15.78 14.41
CA ARG A 17 -3.74 16.50 13.65
C ARG A 17 -5.16 16.04 14.00
N LEU A 18 -5.38 14.73 14.10
CA LEU A 18 -6.69 14.19 14.46
C LEU A 18 -7.09 14.48 15.91
N LEU A 19 -6.13 14.55 16.84
CA LEU A 19 -6.40 14.99 18.20
C LEU A 19 -6.79 16.47 18.25
N ALA A 20 -6.10 17.31 17.49
CA ALA A 20 -6.41 18.74 17.38
C ALA A 20 -7.80 18.98 16.75
N ASP A 21 -8.08 18.33 15.63
CA ASP A 21 -9.32 18.56 14.86
C ASP A 21 -10.55 17.91 15.53
N GLY A 22 -10.37 16.81 16.26
CA GLY A 22 -11.46 16.07 16.91
C GLY A 22 -12.44 15.38 15.94
N LYS A 23 -12.11 15.36 14.64
CA LYS A 23 -12.90 14.73 13.57
C LYS A 23 -12.00 14.41 12.38
N ILE A 24 -12.46 13.55 11.49
CA ILE A 24 -11.81 13.26 10.21
C ILE A 24 -12.82 13.35 9.07
N TYR A 25 -12.46 14.03 7.99
CA TYR A 25 -13.30 14.17 6.81
C TYR A 25 -13.09 13.01 5.84
N ALA A 26 -14.13 12.66 5.10
CA ALA A 26 -14.01 11.66 4.05
C ALA A 26 -13.51 12.27 2.73
N ALA A 27 -12.99 11.42 1.85
CA ALA A 27 -12.59 11.79 0.49
C ALA A 27 -13.48 11.14 -0.59
N ASP A 28 -13.58 11.80 -1.74
CA ASP A 28 -14.12 11.24 -2.98
C ASP A 28 -13.06 10.42 -3.75
N SER A 29 -13.40 9.92 -4.94
CA SER A 29 -12.47 9.12 -5.77
C SER A 29 -11.26 9.90 -6.30
N GLU A 30 -11.28 11.22 -6.25
CA GLU A 30 -10.20 12.13 -6.69
C GLU A 30 -9.38 12.65 -5.49
N LEU A 31 -9.55 12.05 -4.31
CA LEU A 31 -8.92 12.48 -3.05
C LEU A 31 -9.34 13.89 -2.61
N LYS A 32 -10.48 14.40 -3.08
CA LYS A 32 -11.01 15.68 -2.63
C LYS A 32 -11.83 15.51 -1.37
N LYS A 33 -11.65 16.43 -0.43
CA LYS A 33 -12.40 16.49 0.83
C LYS A 33 -13.89 16.64 0.58
N MET A 34 -14.69 15.77 1.21
CA MET A 34 -16.14 15.86 1.21
C MET A 34 -16.60 16.61 2.47
N GLU A 35 -16.93 17.90 2.34
CA GLU A 35 -17.27 18.75 3.49
C GLU A 35 -18.47 18.24 4.32
N ASP A 36 -19.41 17.56 3.66
CA ASP A 36 -20.63 17.05 4.30
C ASP A 36 -20.45 15.66 4.95
N ILE A 37 -19.31 14.99 4.73
CA ILE A 37 -19.05 13.65 5.25
C ILE A 37 -17.83 13.68 6.16
N TYR A 38 -18.07 13.61 7.46
CA TYR A 38 -17.03 13.53 8.47
C TYR A 38 -17.42 12.59 9.61
N PHE A 39 -16.40 12.13 10.32
CA PHE A 39 -16.52 11.26 11.48
C PHE A 39 -15.94 11.98 12.69
N PRO A 40 -16.76 12.42 13.66
CA PRO A 40 -16.25 12.85 14.95
C PRO A 40 -15.41 11.75 15.59
N ILE A 41 -14.26 12.15 16.11
CA ILE A 41 -13.37 11.26 16.85
C ILE A 41 -13.71 11.44 18.32
N ILE A 42 -13.87 10.33 19.03
CA ILE A 42 -14.09 10.27 20.48
C ILE A 42 -12.75 10.10 21.18
N LYS A 43 -11.93 9.18 20.65
CA LYS A 43 -10.60 8.89 21.18
C LYS A 43 -9.71 8.21 20.14
N ILE A 44 -8.40 8.33 20.35
CA ILE A 44 -7.39 7.51 19.66
C ILE A 44 -6.75 6.56 20.68
N ILE A 45 -6.53 5.31 20.27
CA ILE A 45 -6.01 4.25 21.14
C ILE A 45 -4.65 3.80 20.61
N ARG A 46 -3.65 3.73 21.48
CA ARG A 46 -2.31 3.20 21.18
C ARG A 46 -1.88 2.17 22.22
N GLU A 47 -1.22 1.12 21.77
CA GLU A 47 -0.56 0.11 22.61
C GLU A 47 0.89 -0.06 22.14
N GLU A 48 1.80 0.69 22.75
CA GLU A 48 3.22 0.66 22.38
C GLU A 48 3.99 -0.43 23.12
N ILE A 49 3.53 -0.76 24.33
CA ILE A 49 4.01 -1.83 25.19
C ILE A 49 2.80 -2.74 25.45
N LYS A 50 2.98 -4.05 25.27
CA LYS A 50 1.90 -5.01 25.44
C LYS A 50 1.28 -4.90 26.83
N GLY A 51 -0.02 -4.67 26.91
CA GLY A 51 -0.79 -4.47 28.14
C GLY A 51 -0.81 -3.03 28.67
N GLU A 52 -0.16 -2.08 28.01
CA GLU A 52 -0.22 -0.65 28.33
C GLU A 52 -1.05 0.08 27.27
N ILE A 53 -2.34 0.25 27.56
CA ILE A 53 -3.30 0.91 26.66
C ILE A 53 -3.34 2.40 26.98
N LYS A 54 -3.02 3.23 25.99
CA LYS A 54 -3.13 4.68 26.03
C LYS A 54 -4.35 5.12 25.25
N GLU A 55 -5.22 5.89 25.90
CA GLU A 55 -6.40 6.48 25.27
C GLU A 55 -6.31 8.01 25.30
N TYR A 56 -6.36 8.62 24.12
CA TYR A 56 -6.32 10.06 23.92
C TYR A 56 -7.72 10.52 23.56
N HIS A 57 -8.45 11.10 24.52
CA HIS A 57 -9.81 11.59 24.31
C HIS A 57 -9.79 13.01 23.76
N THR A 58 -10.53 13.23 22.67
CA THR A 58 -10.63 14.49 21.94
C THR A 58 -11.59 15.48 22.60
N GLY A 59 -11.41 16.78 22.32
CA GLY A 59 -12.17 17.90 22.88
C GLY A 59 -11.31 19.15 22.96
N GLU A 60 -11.83 20.25 23.52
CA GLU A 60 -11.02 21.48 23.75
C GLU A 60 -9.77 21.20 24.60
N THR A 61 -9.90 20.26 25.54
CA THR A 61 -8.81 19.68 26.31
C THR A 61 -8.69 18.20 25.98
N ILE A 62 -7.53 17.79 25.48
CA ILE A 62 -7.21 16.39 25.22
C ILE A 62 -6.85 15.72 26.54
N THR A 63 -7.60 14.69 26.90
CA THR A 63 -7.37 13.92 28.14
C THR A 63 -6.71 12.60 27.82
N ILE A 64 -5.60 12.31 28.49
CA ILE A 64 -4.81 11.09 28.28
C ILE A 64 -5.05 10.13 29.45
N TYR A 65 -5.46 8.91 29.12
CA TYR A 65 -5.61 7.82 30.06
C TYR A 65 -4.58 6.73 29.78
N VAL A 66 -4.04 6.13 30.84
CA VAL A 66 -3.21 4.93 30.77
C VAL A 66 -3.92 3.84 31.56
N ASN A 67 -4.30 2.75 30.90
CA ASN A 67 -5.06 1.64 31.50
C ASN A 67 -6.32 2.13 32.27
N GLY A 68 -7.03 3.10 31.69
CA GLY A 68 -8.25 3.68 32.26
C GLY A 68 -8.05 4.72 33.36
N VAL A 69 -6.79 5.01 33.76
CA VAL A 69 -6.47 6.05 34.73
C VAL A 69 -6.06 7.33 34.02
N LYS A 70 -6.74 8.44 34.32
CA LYS A 70 -6.38 9.77 33.80
C LYS A 70 -4.99 10.16 34.32
N VAL A 71 -4.08 10.50 33.41
CA VAL A 71 -2.69 10.85 33.76
C VAL A 71 -2.27 12.25 33.34
N LYS A 72 -2.84 12.78 32.24
CA LYS A 72 -2.50 14.10 31.70
C LYS A 72 -3.67 14.77 31.00
N GLU A 73 -3.59 16.09 30.91
CA GLU A 73 -4.44 16.96 30.10
C GLU A 73 -3.59 18.04 29.43
N LEU A 74 -3.92 18.36 28.19
CA LEU A 74 -3.30 19.40 27.38
C LEU A 74 -4.38 20.05 26.49
N SER A 75 -4.21 21.29 26.06
CA SER A 75 -5.18 21.89 25.14
C SER A 75 -5.05 21.35 23.72
N ALA A 76 -6.14 21.28 22.97
CA ALA A 76 -6.11 20.89 21.55
C ALA A 76 -5.19 21.79 20.71
N THR A 77 -5.08 23.07 21.07
CA THR A 77 -4.20 24.04 20.40
C THR A 77 -2.71 23.70 20.50
N GLU A 78 -2.28 22.99 21.56
CA GLU A 78 -0.90 22.50 21.66
C GLU A 78 -0.63 21.41 20.63
N PHE A 79 -1.60 20.52 20.38
CA PHE A 79 -1.50 19.48 19.34
C PHE A 79 -1.55 20.09 17.95
N GLU A 80 -2.40 21.10 17.73
CA GLU A 80 -2.49 21.83 16.46
C GLU A 80 -1.13 22.44 16.11
N SER A 81 -0.57 23.22 17.04
CA SER A 81 0.72 23.90 16.87
C SER A 81 1.85 22.90 16.57
N GLU A 82 1.90 21.79 17.30
CA GLU A 82 2.92 20.75 17.07
C GLU A 82 2.69 20.03 15.73
N SER A 83 1.44 19.78 15.33
CA SER A 83 1.14 19.16 14.04
C SER A 83 1.58 20.02 12.86
N GLU A 84 1.40 21.34 12.94
CA GLU A 84 1.85 22.30 11.94
C GLU A 84 3.37 22.37 11.86
N PHE A 85 4.04 22.41 13.01
CA PHE A 85 5.49 22.34 13.09
C PHE A 85 6.03 21.05 12.45
N LEU A 86 5.48 19.89 12.84
CA LEU A 86 5.92 18.60 12.28
C LEU A 86 5.67 18.51 10.77
N LEU A 87 4.54 19.03 10.28
CA LEU A 87 4.28 19.10 8.84
C LEU A 87 5.35 19.89 8.10
N SER A 88 5.79 21.03 8.66
CA SER A 88 6.86 21.84 8.06
C SER A 88 8.21 21.08 8.01
N GLU A 89 8.52 20.29 9.03
CA GLU A 89 9.74 19.47 9.08
C GLU A 89 9.69 18.28 8.10
N ILE A 90 8.52 17.65 7.95
CA ILE A 90 8.30 16.57 6.98
C ILE A 90 8.41 17.11 5.56
N THR A 91 7.81 18.26 5.26
CA THR A 91 7.78 18.84 3.91
C THR A 91 9.11 19.48 3.50
N ASN A 92 10.01 19.74 4.44
CA ASN A 92 11.35 20.25 4.17
C ASN A 92 12.12 19.36 3.18
N GLU A 93 12.72 19.97 2.16
CA GLU A 93 13.47 19.28 1.10
C GLU A 93 14.76 18.61 1.60
N GLN A 94 15.29 19.10 2.74
CA GLN A 94 16.48 18.56 3.39
C GLN A 94 16.19 17.24 4.11
N SER A 95 14.92 16.97 4.45
CA SER A 95 14.46 15.77 5.13
C SER A 95 14.43 14.55 4.17
N ARG A 96 15.61 14.05 3.80
CA ARG A 96 15.78 12.87 2.93
C ARG A 96 16.15 11.64 3.74
N GLY A 97 15.52 10.51 3.43
CA GLY A 97 15.77 9.27 4.15
C GLY A 97 15.20 9.32 5.57
N ALA A 98 15.90 8.73 6.53
CA ALA A 98 15.53 8.79 7.94
C ALA A 98 16.14 10.03 8.61
N PHE A 99 15.33 10.79 9.35
CA PHE A 99 15.70 12.01 10.04
C PHE A 99 15.03 12.09 11.42
N SER A 100 15.53 12.97 12.28
CA SER A 100 15.04 13.19 13.65
C SER A 100 14.38 14.55 13.76
N VAL A 101 13.33 14.65 14.57
CA VAL A 101 12.65 15.92 14.89
C VAL A 101 12.58 16.06 16.41
N GLU A 102 13.56 16.74 17.00
CA GLU A 102 13.76 16.78 18.47
C GLU A 102 12.63 17.46 19.24
N ASN A 103 12.10 18.56 18.70
CA ASN A 103 10.99 19.29 19.30
C ASN A 103 9.73 18.42 19.35
N THR A 104 9.41 17.77 18.22
CA THR A 104 8.29 16.82 18.15
C THR A 104 8.51 15.64 19.07
N GLN A 105 9.73 15.09 19.15
CA GLN A 105 10.00 14.01 20.10
C GLN A 105 9.73 14.47 21.55
N SER A 106 10.12 15.70 21.91
CA SER A 106 9.86 16.24 23.24
C SER A 106 8.36 16.38 23.51
N PHE A 107 7.57 16.77 22.51
CA PHE A 107 6.11 16.79 22.60
C PHE A 107 5.51 15.38 22.70
N MET A 108 6.03 14.42 21.92
CA MET A 108 5.64 13.01 22.00
C MET A 108 5.86 12.45 23.41
N ASP A 109 7.03 12.68 24.01
CA ASP A 109 7.34 12.27 25.39
C ASP A 109 6.36 12.95 26.39
N LYS A 110 6.00 14.21 26.14
CA LYS A 110 5.00 14.94 26.93
C LYS A 110 3.62 14.25 26.88
N ILE A 111 3.22 13.70 25.75
CA ILE A 111 1.94 12.98 25.59
C ILE A 111 2.06 11.46 25.77
N LEU A 112 3.17 10.99 26.33
CA LEU A 112 3.44 9.57 26.59
C LEU A 112 3.44 8.71 25.30
N CYS A 113 3.81 9.28 24.16
CA CYS A 113 4.01 8.56 22.90
C CYS A 113 5.51 8.37 22.67
N TYR A 114 5.98 7.15 22.47
CA TYR A 114 7.41 6.82 22.46
C TYR A 114 7.87 6.10 21.17
N LYS A 115 6.95 5.78 20.28
CA LYS A 115 7.19 5.11 18.99
C LYS A 115 6.53 5.88 17.86
N LEU A 116 7.24 6.01 16.74
CA LEU A 116 6.74 6.64 15.52
C LEU A 116 5.60 5.82 14.90
N SER A 117 5.80 4.51 14.78
CA SER A 117 4.91 3.60 14.05
C SER A 117 4.40 2.43 14.88
N ALA A 118 3.27 1.89 14.45
CA ALA A 118 2.74 0.63 14.95
C ALA A 118 3.68 -0.55 14.57
N PRO A 119 3.60 -1.71 15.27
CA PRO A 119 4.37 -2.90 14.88
C PRO A 119 4.05 -3.31 13.44
N SER A 120 5.09 -3.56 12.62
CA SER A 120 4.96 -3.88 11.19
C SER A 120 4.20 -5.17 10.85
N THR A 121 3.84 -5.96 11.86
CA THR A 121 3.01 -7.16 11.74
C THR A 121 1.53 -6.82 11.55
N ASP A 122 1.10 -5.63 11.96
CA ASP A 122 -0.27 -5.12 11.83
C ASP A 122 -0.37 -4.16 10.64
N LYS A 123 -1.46 -4.20 9.87
CA LYS A 123 -1.76 -3.19 8.84
C LYS A 123 -2.39 -1.92 9.42
N ARG A 124 -2.87 -1.97 10.66
CA ARG A 124 -3.42 -0.82 11.36
C ARG A 124 -2.29 0.06 11.86
N ASP A 125 -2.25 1.27 11.34
CA ASP A 125 -1.29 2.30 11.75
C ASP A 125 -1.87 3.14 12.91
N ILE A 126 -3.21 3.24 12.98
CA ILE A 126 -3.92 3.94 14.06
C ILE A 126 -5.26 3.27 14.40
N THR A 127 -5.65 3.29 15.69
CA THR A 127 -6.97 2.84 16.16
C THR A 127 -7.76 4.01 16.71
N ILE A 128 -8.99 4.18 16.25
CA ILE A 128 -9.81 5.36 16.51
C ILE A 128 -11.21 4.92 16.96
N GLY A 129 -11.68 5.46 18.08
CA GLY A 129 -13.10 5.45 18.43
C GLY A 129 -13.79 6.61 17.71
N ILE A 130 -14.70 6.30 16.78
CA ILE A 130 -15.45 7.31 16.01
C ILE A 130 -16.92 7.30 16.42
N LEU A 131 -17.63 8.40 16.14
CA LEU A 131 -19.08 8.48 16.22
C LEU A 131 -19.69 8.52 14.82
N ASP A 132 -20.56 7.57 14.51
CA ASP A 132 -21.41 7.65 13.32
C ASP A 132 -22.57 8.61 13.60
N ILE A 133 -22.54 9.79 13.00
CA ILE A 133 -23.55 10.83 13.21
C ILE A 133 -24.94 10.46 12.66
N ASN A 134 -25.02 9.50 11.73
CA ASN A 134 -26.29 9.08 11.13
C ASN A 134 -27.00 8.03 12.00
N THR A 135 -26.23 7.15 12.66
CA THR A 135 -26.78 6.02 13.42
C THR A 135 -26.62 6.17 14.93
N GLY A 136 -25.76 7.08 15.39
CA GLY A 136 -25.34 7.21 16.79
C GLY A 136 -24.41 6.10 17.26
N TYR A 137 -24.05 5.15 16.38
CA TYR A 137 -23.15 4.05 16.71
C TYR A 137 -21.71 4.56 16.92
N SER A 138 -21.00 4.05 17.91
CA SER A 138 -19.64 4.50 18.24
C SER A 138 -18.60 3.36 18.17
N PRO A 139 -18.21 2.91 16.96
CA PRO A 139 -17.27 1.82 16.83
C PRO A 139 -15.83 2.27 17.12
N THR A 140 -15.01 1.30 17.56
CA THR A 140 -13.55 1.41 17.56
C THR A 140 -13.02 0.69 16.34
N VAL A 141 -12.35 1.42 15.45
CA VAL A 141 -11.89 0.92 14.14
C VAL A 141 -10.41 1.21 13.92
N GLY A 142 -9.75 0.34 13.15
CA GLY A 142 -8.35 0.51 12.76
C GLY A 142 -8.21 1.09 11.35
N PHE A 143 -7.32 2.06 11.15
CA PHE A 143 -7.02 2.61 9.83
C PHE A 143 -5.56 2.34 9.46
N SER A 144 -5.31 2.12 8.17
CA SER A 144 -3.95 2.26 7.61
C SER A 144 -3.75 3.69 7.12
N ILE A 145 -2.57 4.25 7.33
CA ILE A 145 -2.17 5.60 6.94
C ILE A 145 -1.23 5.52 5.73
N LYS A 146 -1.44 6.37 4.73
CA LYS A 146 -0.46 6.65 3.69
C LYS A 146 -0.28 8.15 3.53
N SER A 147 0.92 8.52 3.15
CA SER A 147 1.31 9.92 3.04
C SER A 147 1.87 10.20 1.65
N GLU A 148 1.38 11.29 1.06
CA GLU A 148 1.87 11.89 -0.18
C GLU A 148 2.93 12.98 0.09
N LEU A 149 3.27 13.25 1.35
CA LEU A 149 4.30 14.23 1.74
C LEU A 149 5.75 13.78 1.42
N GLY A 150 5.92 12.56 0.90
CA GLY A 150 7.21 11.96 0.59
C GLY A 150 7.21 11.20 -0.73
N SER A 151 8.13 10.24 -0.89
CA SER A 151 8.11 9.40 -2.08
C SER A 151 6.83 8.54 -2.13
N PRO A 152 6.22 8.32 -3.31
CA PRO A 152 4.99 7.56 -3.42
C PRO A 152 5.07 6.22 -2.70
N PRO A 153 4.16 5.95 -1.75
CA PRO A 153 4.24 4.75 -0.95
C PRO A 153 4.01 3.50 -1.78
N THR A 154 4.43 2.36 -1.24
CA THR A 154 4.19 1.06 -1.88
C THR A 154 2.92 0.45 -1.32
N LEU A 155 1.97 0.11 -2.19
CA LEU A 155 0.75 -0.60 -1.82
C LEU A 155 1.04 -2.09 -1.62
N LEU A 156 1.69 -2.72 -2.61
CA LEU A 156 2.15 -4.10 -2.58
C LEU A 156 3.66 -4.15 -2.73
N ASN A 157 4.35 -4.52 -1.64
CA ASN A 157 5.80 -4.67 -1.65
C ASN A 157 6.24 -5.84 -2.52
N ALA A 158 7.29 -5.62 -3.29
CA ALA A 158 7.97 -6.68 -4.04
C ALA A 158 8.63 -7.68 -3.08
N GLY A 159 8.56 -8.96 -3.44
CA GLY A 159 9.19 -10.04 -2.70
C GLY A 159 9.41 -11.25 -3.59
N ARG A 160 10.23 -12.21 -3.15
CA ARG A 160 10.25 -13.54 -3.77
C ARG A 160 8.84 -14.18 -3.76
N THR A 161 8.03 -13.78 -2.79
CA THR A 161 6.63 -14.19 -2.63
C THR A 161 5.70 -13.64 -3.71
N THR A 162 6.09 -12.59 -4.44
CA THR A 162 5.29 -11.97 -5.51
C THR A 162 5.78 -12.33 -6.91
N ASN A 163 6.51 -13.44 -7.05
CA ASN A 163 6.99 -13.95 -8.34
C ASN A 163 5.94 -14.85 -9.02
N PHE A 164 5.67 -14.55 -10.29
CA PHE A 164 4.82 -15.29 -11.21
C PHE A 164 5.70 -16.03 -12.21
N VAL A 165 5.42 -17.31 -12.44
CA VAL A 165 6.21 -18.21 -13.27
C VAL A 165 5.57 -18.37 -14.64
N TYR A 166 6.37 -18.13 -15.68
CA TYR A 166 5.98 -18.30 -17.07
C TYR A 166 6.89 -19.34 -17.71
N LYS A 167 6.28 -20.30 -18.40
CA LYS A 167 6.98 -21.19 -19.33
C LYS A 167 7.19 -20.45 -20.63
N ILE A 168 8.37 -20.62 -21.21
CA ILE A 168 8.71 -20.08 -22.52
C ILE A 168 8.57 -21.21 -23.54
N ILE A 169 7.63 -21.07 -24.46
CA ILE A 169 7.43 -22.01 -25.57
C ILE A 169 8.22 -21.48 -26.76
N HIS A 170 9.28 -22.17 -27.17
CA HIS A 170 10.15 -21.76 -28.27
C HIS A 170 10.89 -22.97 -28.87
N ASN A 171 11.41 -22.80 -30.09
CA ASN A 171 12.30 -23.76 -30.76
C ASN A 171 13.74 -23.24 -30.93
N TYR A 172 14.07 -22.10 -30.31
CA TYR A 172 15.36 -21.42 -30.47
C TYR A 172 16.43 -21.99 -29.49
N PRO A 173 17.48 -22.70 -29.95
CA PRO A 173 18.39 -23.45 -29.06
C PRO A 173 19.18 -22.58 -28.07
N ASN A 174 19.56 -21.37 -28.48
CA ASN A 174 20.43 -20.48 -27.69
C ASN A 174 19.65 -19.44 -26.87
N LEU A 175 18.32 -19.62 -26.69
CA LEU A 175 17.47 -18.60 -26.09
C LEU A 175 17.93 -18.23 -24.68
N LEU A 176 18.16 -19.23 -23.83
CA LEU A 176 18.54 -19.02 -22.43
C LEU A 176 19.82 -18.17 -22.30
N GLY A 177 20.88 -18.54 -23.03
CA GLY A 177 22.17 -17.85 -22.96
C GLY A 177 22.06 -16.41 -23.47
N GLU A 178 21.57 -16.25 -24.71
CA GLU A 178 21.47 -14.92 -25.33
C GLU A 178 20.52 -13.97 -24.58
N THR A 179 19.43 -14.50 -24.01
CA THR A 179 18.49 -13.68 -23.25
C THR A 179 19.12 -13.21 -21.94
N ASN A 180 19.82 -14.09 -21.22
CA ASN A 180 20.41 -13.73 -19.93
C ASN A 180 21.60 -12.75 -20.03
N GLU A 181 22.21 -12.61 -21.22
CA GLU A 181 23.22 -11.58 -21.49
C GLU A 181 22.64 -10.16 -21.60
N ILE A 182 21.32 -10.04 -21.81
CA ILE A 182 20.66 -8.73 -21.97
C ILE A 182 20.60 -8.01 -20.63
N ASN A 183 21.30 -6.88 -20.57
CA ASN A 183 21.39 -5.96 -19.46
C ASN A 183 21.27 -4.52 -19.97
N ARG A 184 20.84 -3.60 -19.11
CA ARG A 184 20.74 -2.16 -19.37
C ARG A 184 21.65 -1.39 -18.42
N MET A 185 22.27 -0.33 -18.92
CA MET A 185 23.03 0.60 -18.10
C MET A 185 22.10 1.48 -17.28
N PHE A 186 22.38 1.61 -15.98
CA PHE A 186 21.71 2.54 -15.08
C PHE A 186 22.77 3.31 -14.29
N GLY A 187 23.15 4.48 -14.81
CA GLY A 187 24.40 5.14 -14.42
C GLY A 187 25.59 4.26 -14.77
N ASP A 188 26.51 4.06 -13.82
CA ASP A 188 27.73 3.25 -14.00
C ASP A 188 27.53 1.74 -13.75
N ARG A 189 26.29 1.30 -13.48
CA ARG A 189 25.99 -0.10 -13.14
C ARG A 189 25.14 -0.76 -14.22
N GLN A 190 25.51 -1.97 -14.62
CA GLN A 190 24.65 -2.84 -15.42
C GLN A 190 23.56 -3.44 -14.52
N ARG A 191 22.32 -3.43 -15.01
CA ARG A 191 21.18 -4.08 -14.38
C ARG A 191 20.49 -4.98 -15.39
N THR A 192 19.88 -6.05 -14.90
CA THR A 192 19.03 -6.93 -15.71
C THR A 192 17.95 -6.13 -16.43
N ASP A 193 17.88 -6.25 -17.75
CA ASP A 193 16.80 -5.63 -18.55
C ASP A 193 15.69 -6.64 -18.79
N VAL A 194 14.76 -6.75 -17.83
CA VAL A 194 13.65 -7.71 -17.91
C VAL A 194 12.80 -7.49 -19.17
N ARG A 195 12.59 -6.23 -19.59
CA ARG A 195 11.81 -5.92 -20.80
C ARG A 195 12.56 -6.37 -22.05
N GLY A 196 13.84 -5.99 -22.17
CA GLY A 196 14.67 -6.43 -23.29
C GLY A 196 14.80 -7.95 -23.39
N ARG A 197 14.76 -8.65 -22.26
CA ARG A 197 14.70 -10.11 -22.21
C ARG A 197 13.39 -10.67 -22.77
N ILE A 198 12.26 -10.08 -22.42
CA ILE A 198 10.96 -10.46 -22.99
C ILE A 198 10.90 -10.14 -24.49
N ASP A 199 11.41 -8.98 -24.90
CA ASP A 199 11.47 -8.59 -26.32
C ASP A 199 12.27 -9.62 -27.13
N LYS A 200 13.43 -10.07 -26.63
CA LYS A 200 14.23 -11.14 -27.24
C LYS A 200 13.47 -12.46 -27.37
N ILE A 201 12.73 -12.85 -26.32
CA ILE A 201 11.89 -14.05 -26.35
C ILE A 201 10.87 -13.95 -27.49
N ILE A 202 10.20 -12.82 -27.61
CA ILE A 202 9.16 -12.59 -28.64
C ILE A 202 9.79 -12.51 -30.04
N GLU A 203 10.92 -11.82 -30.21
CA GLU A 203 11.68 -11.72 -31.46
C GLU A 203 12.06 -13.11 -32.01
N LYS A 204 12.36 -14.05 -31.12
CA LYS A 204 12.67 -15.45 -31.48
C LYS A 204 11.43 -16.34 -31.56
N ASN A 205 10.25 -15.76 -31.78
CA ASN A 205 8.95 -16.44 -31.86
C ASN A 205 8.61 -17.26 -30.60
N GLY A 206 9.18 -16.89 -29.45
CA GLY A 206 8.87 -17.47 -28.16
C GLY A 206 7.56 -16.94 -27.59
N GLN A 207 6.85 -17.77 -26.84
CA GLN A 207 5.61 -17.39 -26.15
C GLN A 207 5.72 -17.60 -24.65
N LEU A 208 5.25 -16.61 -23.88
CA LEU A 208 5.17 -16.69 -22.42
C LEU A 208 3.81 -17.25 -22.01
N LYS A 209 3.81 -18.43 -21.36
CA LYS A 209 2.60 -19.07 -20.83
C LYS A 209 2.65 -19.13 -19.32
N TYR A 210 1.71 -18.47 -18.65
CA TYR A 210 1.59 -18.51 -17.20
C TYR A 210 1.38 -19.95 -16.68
N CYS A 211 2.14 -20.34 -15.66
CA CYS A 211 2.14 -21.69 -15.09
C CYS A 211 1.83 -21.75 -13.59
N GLY A 212 1.84 -20.61 -12.89
CA GLY A 212 1.61 -20.53 -11.46
C GLY A 212 2.53 -19.53 -10.77
N MET A 213 2.52 -19.52 -9.44
CA MET A 213 3.31 -18.61 -8.61
C MET A 213 4.39 -19.37 -7.85
N ASP A 214 5.50 -18.70 -7.55
CA ASP A 214 6.56 -19.28 -6.70
C ASP A 214 6.07 -19.55 -5.27
N ASN A 215 5.17 -18.70 -4.77
CA ASN A 215 4.67 -18.77 -3.41
C ASN A 215 3.20 -19.21 -3.40
N LYS A 216 2.95 -20.37 -2.79
CA LYS A 216 1.61 -20.95 -2.69
C LYS A 216 0.68 -20.10 -1.82
N ILE A 217 1.18 -19.52 -0.72
CA ILE A 217 0.35 -18.70 0.18
C ILE A 217 -0.24 -17.52 -0.58
N PHE A 218 0.56 -16.80 -1.39
CA PHE A 218 0.04 -15.69 -2.16
C PHE A 218 -0.99 -16.15 -3.21
N SER A 219 -0.73 -17.28 -3.88
CA SER A 219 -1.70 -17.90 -4.80
C SER A 219 -3.02 -18.26 -4.12
N ASP A 220 -2.97 -18.83 -2.91
CA ASP A 220 -4.15 -19.19 -2.12
C ASP A 220 -4.89 -17.93 -1.62
N ASN A 221 -4.18 -16.87 -1.27
CA ASN A 221 -4.79 -15.59 -0.89
C ASN A 221 -5.51 -14.94 -2.09
N LEU A 222 -4.93 -15.01 -3.29
CA LEU A 222 -5.59 -14.52 -4.50
C LEU A 222 -6.86 -15.32 -4.84
N LEU A 223 -6.87 -16.62 -4.55
CA LEU A 223 -8.04 -17.50 -4.73
C LEU A 223 -9.26 -17.01 -3.92
N LEU A 224 -9.04 -16.45 -2.72
CA LEU A 224 -10.12 -15.89 -1.88
C LEU A 224 -10.81 -14.69 -2.53
N ILE A 225 -10.08 -13.93 -3.35
CA ILE A 225 -10.65 -12.79 -4.09
C ILE A 225 -11.43 -13.30 -5.30
N ASP A 226 -10.79 -14.16 -6.11
CA ASP A 226 -11.44 -14.81 -7.25
C ASP A 226 -10.64 -16.04 -7.72
N SER A 227 -11.35 -17.06 -8.19
CA SER A 227 -10.75 -18.31 -8.69
C SER A 227 -9.77 -18.16 -9.87
N LYS A 228 -9.79 -17.03 -10.58
CA LYS A 228 -8.86 -16.70 -11.68
C LYS A 228 -8.02 -15.46 -11.38
N MET A 229 -7.97 -14.99 -10.14
CA MET A 229 -7.29 -13.74 -9.79
C MET A 229 -5.79 -13.79 -10.11
N ASP A 230 -5.14 -14.92 -9.85
CA ASP A 230 -3.75 -15.20 -10.21
C ASP A 230 -3.49 -15.02 -11.72
N LYS A 231 -4.40 -15.53 -12.56
CA LYS A 231 -4.32 -15.42 -14.02
C LYS A 231 -4.58 -14.00 -14.51
N ILE A 232 -5.50 -13.26 -13.88
CA ILE A 232 -5.75 -11.85 -14.19
C ILE A 232 -4.48 -11.05 -13.94
N ILE A 233 -3.83 -11.22 -12.77
CA ILE A 233 -2.59 -10.52 -12.43
C ILE A 233 -1.42 -10.99 -13.31
N ALA A 234 -1.36 -12.27 -13.66
CA ALA A 234 -0.35 -12.77 -14.58
C ALA A 234 -0.47 -12.10 -15.96
N GLU A 235 -1.67 -11.83 -16.44
CA GLU A 235 -1.87 -11.13 -17.72
C GLU A 235 -1.45 -9.66 -17.61
N THR A 236 -1.81 -8.95 -16.53
CA THR A 236 -1.39 -7.55 -16.34
C THR A 236 0.12 -7.40 -16.17
N LEU A 237 0.83 -8.41 -15.64
CA LEU A 237 2.29 -8.45 -15.63
C LEU A 237 2.86 -8.55 -17.04
N LEU A 238 2.22 -9.29 -17.95
CA LEU A 238 2.62 -9.28 -19.37
C LEU A 238 2.39 -7.88 -19.96
N TYR A 239 1.25 -7.24 -19.72
CA TYR A 239 1.02 -5.86 -20.17
C TYR A 239 2.10 -4.89 -19.66
N PHE A 240 2.58 -5.09 -18.44
CA PHE A 240 3.64 -4.25 -17.86
C PHE A 240 5.03 -4.48 -18.45
N TYR A 241 5.47 -5.73 -18.51
CA TYR A 241 6.83 -6.05 -18.94
C TYR A 241 6.98 -6.14 -20.46
N LYS A 242 5.91 -6.49 -21.19
CA LYS A 242 5.89 -6.58 -22.66
C LYS A 242 5.39 -5.28 -23.30
N ASP A 243 4.22 -4.80 -22.89
CA ASP A 243 3.56 -3.68 -23.57
C ASP A 243 3.91 -2.31 -22.95
N GLY A 244 4.61 -2.29 -21.82
CA GLY A 244 5.05 -1.08 -21.12
C GLY A 244 3.96 -0.35 -20.33
N ILE A 245 2.75 -0.92 -20.24
CA ILE A 245 1.60 -0.33 -19.54
C ILE A 245 1.85 -0.44 -18.04
N SER A 246 1.95 0.70 -17.33
CA SER A 246 2.23 0.71 -15.89
C SER A 246 1.03 1.10 -15.02
N SER A 247 0.12 1.93 -15.53
CA SER A 247 -1.08 2.38 -14.82
C SER A 247 -2.04 1.22 -14.59
N CYS A 248 -2.49 0.99 -13.35
CA CYS A 248 -3.46 -0.05 -13.06
C CYS A 248 -4.80 0.18 -13.79
N HIS A 249 -5.20 1.45 -13.93
CA HIS A 249 -6.37 1.84 -14.71
C HIS A 249 -6.28 1.36 -16.16
N GLU A 250 -5.18 1.67 -16.85
CA GLU A 250 -4.96 1.29 -18.25
C GLU A 250 -4.85 -0.23 -18.44
N MET A 251 -4.27 -0.95 -17.46
CA MET A 251 -4.25 -2.42 -17.46
C MET A 251 -5.66 -2.99 -17.45
N VAL A 252 -6.55 -2.45 -16.61
CA VAL A 252 -7.95 -2.89 -16.51
C VAL A 252 -8.69 -2.60 -17.81
N GLU A 253 -8.53 -1.42 -18.41
CA GLU A 253 -9.15 -1.10 -19.71
C GLU A 253 -8.71 -2.08 -20.81
N LYS A 254 -7.42 -2.46 -20.81
CA LYS A 254 -6.90 -3.45 -21.75
C LYS A 254 -7.46 -4.85 -21.48
N LEU A 255 -7.58 -5.27 -20.21
CA LEU A 255 -8.24 -6.53 -19.85
C LEU A 255 -9.70 -6.56 -20.32
N GLU A 256 -10.45 -5.47 -20.14
CA GLU A 256 -11.84 -5.35 -20.57
C GLU A 256 -11.98 -5.46 -22.10
N ARG A 257 -11.03 -4.89 -22.84
CA ARG A 257 -10.99 -4.95 -24.31
C ARG A 257 -10.57 -6.32 -24.86
N GLU A 258 -9.55 -6.94 -24.28
CA GLU A 258 -8.99 -8.22 -24.78
C GLU A 258 -9.73 -9.44 -24.24
N ASN A 259 -10.39 -9.31 -23.10
CA ASN A 259 -11.15 -10.35 -22.42
C ASN A 259 -10.42 -11.72 -22.33
N PRO A 260 -9.18 -11.78 -21.82
CA PRO A 260 -8.35 -12.98 -21.84
C PRO A 260 -8.92 -14.18 -21.07
N MET A 261 -9.83 -13.94 -20.11
CA MET A 261 -10.53 -14.97 -19.32
C MET A 261 -11.89 -15.37 -19.91
N ASN A 262 -12.29 -14.76 -21.03
CA ASN A 262 -13.58 -14.94 -21.72
C ASN A 262 -14.79 -14.78 -20.78
N TYR A 263 -14.82 -13.70 -20.00
CA TYR A 263 -15.97 -13.37 -19.16
C TYR A 263 -17.15 -12.88 -20.01
N GLY A 264 -18.37 -13.31 -19.66
CA GLY A 264 -19.59 -12.82 -20.29
C GLY A 264 -19.92 -11.37 -19.94
N ASN A 265 -19.52 -10.91 -18.74
CA ASN A 265 -19.58 -9.51 -18.35
C ASN A 265 -18.15 -8.98 -18.17
N VAL A 266 -17.67 -8.17 -19.11
CA VAL A 266 -16.30 -7.64 -19.12
C VAL A 266 -15.99 -6.75 -17.91
N ASN A 267 -17.01 -6.13 -17.28
CA ASN A 267 -16.84 -5.35 -16.05
C ASN A 267 -16.30 -6.19 -14.88
N ALA A 268 -16.32 -7.52 -14.99
CA ALA A 268 -15.71 -8.43 -14.03
C ALA A 268 -14.22 -8.14 -13.82
N TYR A 269 -13.46 -7.70 -14.83
CA TYR A 269 -12.04 -7.36 -14.66
C TYR A 269 -11.86 -6.19 -13.72
N ARG A 270 -12.53 -5.07 -13.98
CA ARG A 270 -12.47 -3.87 -13.14
C ARG A 270 -12.90 -4.15 -11.71
N TYR A 271 -14.03 -4.86 -11.53
CA TYR A 271 -14.50 -5.24 -10.21
C TYR A 271 -13.46 -6.07 -9.46
N LYS A 272 -12.97 -7.18 -10.05
CA LYS A 272 -12.03 -8.09 -9.40
C LYS A 272 -10.68 -7.42 -9.13
N PHE A 273 -10.18 -6.61 -10.06
CA PHE A 273 -8.92 -5.89 -9.88
C PHE A 273 -9.00 -4.86 -8.75
N LYS A 274 -10.12 -4.13 -8.64
CA LYS A 274 -10.37 -3.26 -7.49
C LYS A 274 -10.40 -4.04 -6.17
N LYS A 275 -11.10 -5.18 -6.12
CA LYS A 275 -11.10 -6.04 -4.92
C LYS A 275 -9.70 -6.52 -4.55
N PHE A 276 -8.85 -6.82 -5.54
CA PHE A 276 -7.44 -7.14 -5.29
C PHE A 276 -6.67 -5.97 -4.66
N LEU A 277 -6.77 -4.76 -5.23
CA LEU A 277 -6.10 -3.59 -4.66
C LEU A 277 -6.57 -3.29 -3.24
N THR A 278 -7.88 -3.38 -2.99
CA THR A 278 -8.48 -3.19 -1.66
C THR A 278 -8.03 -4.25 -0.67
N ALA A 279 -8.01 -5.52 -1.06
CA ALA A 279 -7.54 -6.60 -0.20
C ALA A 279 -6.08 -6.36 0.23
N VAL A 280 -5.20 -5.97 -0.70
CA VAL A 280 -3.81 -5.60 -0.36
C VAL A 280 -3.75 -4.40 0.59
N ALA A 281 -4.59 -3.39 0.35
CA ALA A 281 -4.61 -2.16 1.14
C ALA A 281 -5.02 -2.43 2.60
N LEU A 282 -6.03 -3.29 2.81
CA LEU A 282 -6.69 -3.43 4.11
C LEU A 282 -6.26 -4.64 4.93
N GLY A 283 -5.57 -5.64 4.37
CA GLY A 283 -5.17 -6.80 5.17
C GLY A 283 -4.25 -7.81 4.49
N MET A 284 -4.48 -8.14 3.22
CA MET A 284 -3.79 -9.22 2.53
C MET A 284 -2.28 -8.95 2.40
N LYS A 285 -1.47 -9.91 2.86
CA LYS A 285 0.00 -9.94 2.71
C LYS A 285 0.40 -11.17 1.89
N PRO A 286 1.36 -11.08 0.94
CA PRO A 286 1.76 -12.24 0.12
C PRO A 286 2.33 -13.42 0.91
N ALA A 287 2.99 -13.15 2.04
CA ALA A 287 3.74 -14.16 2.81
C ALA A 287 2.97 -14.75 4.00
N THR A 288 1.71 -14.35 4.19
CA THR A 288 0.92 -14.70 5.38
C THR A 288 -0.44 -15.20 4.91
N VAL A 289 -0.90 -16.35 5.43
CA VAL A 289 -2.22 -16.88 5.10
C VAL A 289 -3.26 -15.84 5.49
N TRP A 290 -4.08 -15.45 4.52
CA TRP A 290 -5.17 -14.52 4.72
C TRP A 290 -6.46 -15.31 4.84
N ASP A 291 -7.32 -14.93 5.78
CA ASP A 291 -8.63 -15.54 6.03
C ASP A 291 -9.77 -14.77 5.36
N GLY A 292 -9.46 -13.68 4.64
CA GLY A 292 -10.42 -12.80 4.00
C GLY A 292 -10.89 -11.65 4.89
N VAL A 293 -10.38 -11.52 6.12
CA VAL A 293 -10.76 -10.46 7.05
C VAL A 293 -9.86 -9.23 6.88
N ASP A 294 -10.46 -8.04 6.81
CA ASP A 294 -9.74 -6.77 6.78
C ASP A 294 -9.11 -6.49 8.15
N GLU A 295 -7.80 -6.24 8.19
CA GLU A 295 -7.09 -5.82 9.41
C GLU A 295 -7.41 -4.34 9.72
N ALA A 296 -7.43 -3.48 8.69
CA ALA A 296 -7.81 -2.07 8.78
C ALA A 296 -9.33 -1.88 8.65
N THR A 297 -10.06 -2.27 9.70
CA THR A 297 -11.54 -2.30 9.73
C THR A 297 -12.23 -0.96 9.50
N GLY A 298 -11.55 0.15 9.80
CA GLY A 298 -12.03 1.52 9.56
C GLY A 298 -11.75 2.00 8.14
N GLY A 299 -10.81 1.35 7.44
CA GLY A 299 -10.40 1.70 6.08
C GLY A 299 -9.04 2.38 6.03
N TYR A 300 -8.94 3.47 5.26
CA TYR A 300 -7.68 4.08 4.88
C TYR A 300 -7.65 5.57 5.18
N ILE A 301 -6.54 6.08 5.70
CA ILE A 301 -6.28 7.51 5.87
C ILE A 301 -5.18 7.91 4.90
N VAL A 302 -5.41 8.99 4.16
CA VAL A 302 -4.43 9.58 3.25
C VAL A 302 -4.09 10.97 3.74
N VAL A 303 -2.78 11.24 3.87
CA VAL A 303 -2.23 12.59 4.03
C VAL A 303 -1.89 13.11 2.65
N THR A 304 -2.57 14.16 2.20
CA THR A 304 -2.35 14.76 0.86
C THR A 304 -1.04 15.55 0.82
N GLU A 305 -0.61 15.97 -0.37
CA GLU A 305 0.58 16.84 -0.53
C GLU A 305 0.45 18.17 0.23
N GLU A 306 -0.77 18.69 0.40
CA GLU A 306 -1.06 19.89 1.19
C GLU A 306 -1.16 19.64 2.71
N GLY A 307 -1.01 18.39 3.14
CA GLY A 307 -1.13 17.98 4.55
C GLY A 307 -2.57 17.69 4.99
N ASN A 308 -3.56 17.68 4.11
CA ASN A 308 -4.92 17.32 4.54
C ASN A 308 -4.98 15.86 4.97
N VAL A 309 -5.66 15.57 6.09
CA VAL A 309 -5.88 14.20 6.59
C VAL A 309 -7.30 13.76 6.23
N LEU A 310 -7.42 12.86 5.26
CA LEU A 310 -8.70 12.41 4.72
C LEU A 310 -8.89 10.89 4.89
N ALA A 311 -10.12 10.46 5.16
CA ALA A 311 -10.47 9.06 5.34
C ALA A 311 -11.28 8.48 4.17
N TYR A 312 -10.92 7.27 3.78
CA TYR A 312 -11.78 6.33 3.08
C TYR A 312 -12.35 5.33 4.09
N HIS A 313 -13.50 5.66 4.68
CA HIS A 313 -14.24 4.77 5.58
C HIS A 313 -15.13 3.79 4.80
N ILE A 314 -15.64 2.73 5.45
CA ILE A 314 -16.43 1.65 4.83
C ILE A 314 -17.62 2.15 3.98
N TYR A 315 -18.21 3.29 4.34
CA TYR A 315 -19.33 3.91 3.61
C TYR A 315 -18.93 4.44 2.23
N ASN A 316 -17.65 4.75 2.03
CA ASN A 316 -17.09 5.28 0.79
C ASN A 316 -16.25 4.24 0.04
N ARG A 317 -16.56 2.95 0.22
CA ARG A 317 -15.81 1.84 -0.39
C ARG A 317 -15.67 1.95 -1.91
N ASN A 318 -16.71 2.44 -2.60
CA ASN A 318 -16.64 2.66 -4.04
C ASN A 318 -15.62 3.75 -4.41
N TYR A 319 -15.62 4.88 -3.69
CA TYR A 319 -14.63 5.94 -3.90
C TYR A 319 -13.22 5.45 -3.58
N PHE A 320 -13.06 4.67 -2.51
CA PHE A 320 -11.78 4.06 -2.17
C PHE A 320 -11.26 3.12 -3.26
N GLU A 321 -12.12 2.25 -3.77
CA GLU A 321 -11.79 1.30 -4.84
C GLU A 321 -11.39 2.02 -6.15
N GLU A 322 -12.08 3.11 -6.50
CA GLU A 322 -11.70 3.95 -7.63
C GLU A 322 -10.39 4.72 -7.38
N TYR A 323 -10.23 5.29 -6.19
CA TYR A 323 -8.99 5.98 -5.79
C TYR A 323 -7.78 5.06 -5.95
N LEU A 324 -7.85 3.83 -5.42
CA LEU A 324 -6.77 2.84 -5.56
C LEU A 324 -6.49 2.51 -7.04
N LEU A 325 -7.52 2.29 -7.85
CA LEU A 325 -7.34 1.96 -9.26
C LEU A 325 -6.69 3.11 -10.04
N ASN A 326 -7.12 4.34 -9.78
CA ASN A 326 -6.68 5.52 -10.52
C ASN A 326 -5.30 6.01 -10.07
N ASN A 327 -4.92 5.78 -8.81
CA ASN A 327 -3.68 6.31 -8.23
C ASN A 327 -2.58 5.27 -8.04
N THR A 328 -2.71 4.06 -8.60
CA THR A 328 -1.66 3.03 -8.51
C THR A 328 -1.08 2.61 -9.85
N LYS A 329 0.17 2.12 -9.81
CA LYS A 329 0.94 1.63 -10.96
C LYS A 329 1.84 0.45 -10.58
N TYR A 330 2.26 -0.32 -11.57
CA TYR A 330 3.32 -1.32 -11.42
C TYR A 330 4.70 -0.67 -11.53
N GLU A 331 5.66 -1.18 -10.76
CA GLU A 331 7.05 -0.75 -10.79
C GLU A 331 7.99 -1.96 -10.86
N THR A 332 9.12 -1.82 -11.56
CA THR A 332 10.13 -2.87 -11.60
C THR A 332 10.95 -2.86 -10.32
N ALA A 333 10.80 -3.89 -9.50
CA ALA A 333 11.59 -4.08 -8.30
C ALA A 333 13.04 -4.51 -8.59
N SER A 334 13.86 -4.61 -7.54
CA SER A 334 15.24 -5.15 -7.67
C SER A 334 15.21 -6.64 -8.05
N THR A 335 15.66 -6.95 -9.27
CA THR A 335 15.74 -8.32 -9.80
C THR A 335 16.61 -9.23 -8.95
N SER A 336 17.77 -8.74 -8.51
CA SER A 336 18.69 -9.51 -7.67
C SER A 336 18.14 -9.77 -6.26
N ARG A 337 17.50 -8.78 -5.63
CA ARG A 337 16.90 -8.92 -4.30
C ARG A 337 15.75 -9.94 -4.31
N HIS A 338 14.91 -9.90 -5.35
CA HIS A 338 13.67 -10.68 -5.42
C HIS A 338 13.76 -11.92 -6.33
N GLY A 339 14.90 -12.16 -6.97
CA GLY A 339 15.19 -13.38 -7.72
C GLY A 339 14.27 -13.61 -8.92
N PHE A 340 14.12 -12.60 -9.78
CA PHE A 340 13.27 -12.66 -10.98
C PHE A 340 13.94 -12.02 -12.20
N GLY A 341 13.37 -12.23 -13.38
CA GLY A 341 13.83 -11.64 -14.64
C GLY A 341 14.90 -12.45 -15.37
N GLU A 342 15.35 -13.58 -14.81
CA GLU A 342 16.29 -14.50 -15.47
C GLU A 342 15.55 -15.68 -16.10
N VAL A 343 15.99 -16.06 -17.30
CA VAL A 343 15.54 -17.29 -17.96
C VAL A 343 16.30 -18.46 -17.34
N TYR A 344 15.57 -19.48 -16.89
CA TYR A 344 16.15 -20.66 -16.28
C TYR A 344 15.54 -21.94 -16.86
N ARG A 345 16.34 -23.01 -16.89
CA ARG A 345 15.91 -24.31 -17.40
C ARG A 345 15.52 -25.24 -16.25
N LYS A 346 14.36 -25.88 -16.35
CA LYS A 346 13.91 -26.92 -15.43
C LYS A 346 13.29 -28.06 -16.22
N ASN A 347 13.77 -29.29 -16.01
CA ASN A 347 13.29 -30.49 -16.70
C ASN A 347 13.30 -30.38 -18.24
N GLY A 348 14.31 -29.71 -18.80
CA GLY A 348 14.45 -29.53 -20.26
C GLY A 348 13.58 -28.42 -20.85
N GLU A 349 12.79 -27.70 -20.04
CA GLU A 349 11.95 -26.59 -20.47
C GLU A 349 12.47 -25.27 -19.89
N ASP A 350 12.30 -24.18 -20.65
CA ASP A 350 12.75 -22.84 -20.26
C ASP A 350 11.62 -22.03 -19.62
N PHE A 351 11.97 -21.30 -18.57
CA PHE A 351 11.04 -20.52 -17.75
C PHE A 351 11.61 -19.15 -17.42
N ILE A 352 10.74 -18.20 -17.09
CA ILE A 352 11.10 -16.90 -16.53
C ILE A 352 10.16 -16.55 -15.38
N LYS A 353 10.68 -15.85 -14.38
CA LYS A 353 9.89 -15.27 -13.30
C LYS A 353 9.70 -13.78 -13.53
N LEU A 354 8.46 -13.31 -13.44
CA LEU A 354 8.13 -11.88 -13.40
C LEU A 354 7.64 -11.52 -12.01
N ASN A 355 7.99 -10.33 -11.52
CA ASN A 355 7.65 -9.89 -10.17
C ASN A 355 6.58 -8.81 -10.17
N LEU A 356 5.66 -8.92 -9.23
CA LEU A 356 4.64 -7.91 -8.96
C LEU A 356 5.07 -6.98 -7.83
N GLN A 357 5.03 -5.69 -8.12
CA GLN A 357 5.08 -4.59 -7.17
C GLN A 357 4.02 -3.57 -7.58
N VAL A 358 3.25 -3.07 -6.62
CA VAL A 358 2.23 -2.03 -6.85
C VAL A 358 2.55 -0.82 -5.97
N ARG A 359 2.66 0.35 -6.57
CA ARG A 359 2.95 1.62 -5.87
C ARG A 359 1.92 2.66 -6.21
N PHE A 360 1.82 3.67 -5.36
CA PHE A 360 1.11 4.89 -5.71
C PHE A 360 1.87 5.67 -6.80
N LYS A 361 1.15 6.48 -7.58
CA LYS A 361 1.67 7.18 -8.76
C LYS A 361 2.71 8.23 -8.42
#